data_AF-A0A7J2T6Z8-F1
#
_entry.id   AF-A0A7J2T6Z8-F1
#
_cell.length_a   1.000
_cell.length_b   1.000
_cell.length_c   1.000
_cell.angle_alpha   90.00
_cell.angle_beta   90.00
_cell.angle_gamma   90.00
#
_symmetry.space_group_name_H-M   'P 1'
#
loop_
_entity.id
_entity.type
_entity.pdbx_description
1 polymer ?
#
loop_
_entity_poly.entity_id
_entity_poly.type
_entity_poly.pdbx_seq_one_letter_code
_entity_poly.pdbx_strand_id
1 'polypeptide(L)'
;MTAAYTPTGDVTPCPYLPIKLGNTREKPFSEIWFNSKVLNDIRNPDKLKGKCGKCHYRYICGGCRARAYGLTAKFIDFCGGLHEPAELKGDYMAEEPWCTYKPEGSHSR
;
A
#
# COMPACT_ATOMS: atom_id res chain seq x y z
N MET A 1 -4.82 4.18 9.90
CA MET A 1 -3.88 3.18 9.34
C MET A 1 -3.45 2.25 10.47
N THR A 2 -3.44 0.94 10.24
CA THR A 2 -3.01 -0.09 11.21
C THR A 2 -1.64 -0.67 10.79
N ALA A 3 -0.96 -1.38 11.68
CA ALA A 3 0.16 -2.26 11.33
C ALA A 3 -0.22 -3.69 11.69
N ALA A 4 0.35 -4.66 10.98
CA ALA A 4 0.21 -6.08 11.28
C ALA A 4 1.56 -6.65 11.73
N TYR A 5 1.49 -7.68 12.57
CA TYR A 5 2.65 -8.43 13.05
C TYR A 5 2.55 -9.88 12.58
N THR A 6 3.68 -10.45 12.17
CA THR A 6 3.79 -11.88 11.91
C THR A 6 4.20 -12.62 13.21
N PRO A 7 4.00 -13.95 13.30
CA PRO A 7 4.53 -14.74 14.43
C PRO A 7 6.07 -14.62 14.57
N THR A 8 6.77 -14.41 13.45
CA THR A 8 8.22 -14.16 13.37
C THR A 8 8.60 -12.74 13.78
N GLY A 9 7.63 -11.88 14.13
CA GLY A 9 7.84 -10.54 14.70
C GLY A 9 8.09 -9.45 13.66
N ASP A 10 7.95 -9.79 12.38
CA ASP A 10 8.05 -8.84 11.29
C ASP A 10 6.81 -7.93 11.29
N VAL A 11 7.05 -6.65 11.04
CA VAL A 11 6.00 -5.63 10.97
C VAL A 11 5.70 -5.32 9.51
N THR A 12 4.42 -5.34 9.15
CA THR A 12 3.93 -4.95 7.83
C THR A 12 2.87 -3.85 7.94
N PRO A 13 2.68 -3.01 6.90
CA PRO A 13 1.68 -1.93 6.91
C PRO A 13 0.23 -2.44 6.80
N CYS A 14 0.04 -3.68 6.31
CA CYS A 14 -1.24 -4.36 6.18
C CYS A 14 -0.94 -5.86 6.02
N PRO A 15 -1.78 -6.78 6.52
CA PRO A 15 -1.58 -8.22 6.29
C PRO A 15 -1.48 -8.60 4.81
N TYR A 16 -2.13 -7.82 3.93
CA TYR A 16 -2.15 -8.03 2.49
C TYR A 16 -1.12 -7.19 1.71
N LEU A 17 -0.29 -6.40 2.41
CA LEU A 17 0.77 -5.61 1.79
C LEU A 17 2.13 -6.17 2.26
N PRO A 18 2.76 -7.06 1.47
CA PRO A 18 3.92 -7.84 1.88
C PRO A 18 5.22 -7.01 1.83
N ILE A 19 5.23 -5.85 2.49
CA ILE A 19 6.39 -4.98 2.62
C ILE A 19 6.86 -5.05 4.08
N LYS A 20 8.02 -5.68 4.31
CA LYS A 20 8.65 -5.74 5.64
C LYS A 20 9.14 -4.35 6.03
N LEU A 21 8.64 -3.85 7.15
CA LEU A 21 9.01 -2.53 7.70
C LEU A 21 10.14 -2.63 8.73
N GLY A 22 10.33 -3.81 9.32
CA GLY A 22 11.30 -4.10 10.37
C GLY A 22 10.85 -5.33 11.17
N ASN A 23 11.59 -5.66 12.24
CA ASN A 23 11.25 -6.73 13.17
C ASN A 23 11.27 -6.22 14.61
N THR A 24 10.22 -6.52 15.38
CA THR A 24 10.04 -6.10 16.78
C THR A 24 11.01 -6.76 17.76
N ARG A 25 11.64 -7.88 17.35
CA ARG A 25 12.73 -8.53 18.11
C ARG A 25 14.05 -7.78 17.99
N GLU A 26 14.21 -6.93 16.96
CA GLU A 26 15.42 -6.17 16.70
C GLU A 26 15.31 -4.71 17.16
N LYS A 27 14.13 -4.10 16.98
CA LYS A 27 13.89 -2.67 17.26
C LYS A 27 12.53 -2.46 17.93
N PRO A 28 12.38 -1.42 18.78
CA PRO A 28 11.09 -1.05 19.33
C PRO A 28 10.07 -0.77 18.22
N PHE A 29 8.82 -1.21 18.42
CA PHE A 29 7.74 -0.96 17.46
C PHE A 29 7.55 0.53 17.15
N SER A 30 7.72 1.41 18.14
CA SER A 30 7.64 2.86 17.97
C SER A 30 8.64 3.38 16.93
N GLU A 31 9.88 2.89 16.94
CA GLU A 31 10.90 3.27 15.97
C GLU A 31 10.48 2.86 14.56
N ILE A 32 10.02 1.62 14.38
CA ILE A 32 9.52 1.11 13.10
C ILE A 32 8.30 1.93 12.64
N TRP A 33 7.38 2.24 13.56
CA TRP A 33 6.14 2.93 13.27
C TRP A 33 6.33 4.38 12.83
N PHE A 34 7.22 5.14 13.50
CA PHE A 34 7.42 6.56 13.20
C PHE A 34 8.46 6.80 12.09
N ASN A 35 9.48 5.95 11.99
CA ASN A 35 10.59 6.18 11.05
C ASN A 35 10.45 5.42 9.72
N SER A 36 9.46 4.53 9.59
CA SER A 36 9.24 3.81 8.33
C SER A 36 8.83 4.76 7.21
N LYS A 37 9.64 4.80 6.14
CA LYS A 37 9.33 5.54 4.91
C LYS A 37 7.98 5.13 4.32
N VAL A 38 7.70 3.83 4.27
CA VAL A 38 6.46 3.28 3.67
C VAL A 38 5.23 3.73 4.45
N LEU A 39 5.29 3.67 5.78
CA LEU A 39 4.19 4.16 6.61
C LEU A 39 4.01 5.67 6.47
N ASN A 40 5.09 6.43 6.43
CA ASN A 40 5.05 7.88 6.25
C ASN A 40 4.53 8.28 4.86
N ASP A 41 4.81 7.49 3.83
CA ASP A 41 4.24 7.69 2.49
C ASP A 41 2.73 7.40 2.49
N ILE A 42 2.27 6.29 3.06
CA ILE A 42 0.84 5.94 3.11
C ILE A 42 0.03 6.92 3.97
N ARG A 43 0.62 7.46 5.05
CA ARG A 43 0.00 8.48 5.90
C ARG A 43 -0.09 9.86 5.24
N ASN A 44 0.54 10.05 4.09
CA ASN A 44 0.54 11.32 3.36
C ASN A 44 -0.32 11.20 2.08
N PRO A 45 -1.60 11.64 2.11
CA PRO A 45 -2.49 11.59 0.96
C PRO A 45 -2.04 12.44 -0.23
N ASP A 46 -1.17 13.43 -0.03
CA ASP A 46 -0.63 14.27 -1.10
C ASP A 46 0.34 13.50 -2.02
N LYS A 47 0.84 12.35 -1.56
CA LYS A 47 1.71 11.47 -2.36
C LYS A 47 0.93 10.43 -3.17
N LEU A 48 -0.40 10.34 -3.03
CA LEU A 48 -1.22 9.41 -3.80
C LEU A 48 -1.22 9.79 -5.28
N LYS A 49 -1.13 8.79 -6.16
CA LYS A 49 -1.11 8.95 -7.61
C LYS A 49 -2.49 8.66 -8.22
N GLY A 50 -2.62 8.91 -9.52
CA GLY A 50 -3.83 8.62 -10.30
C GLY A 50 -5.08 9.34 -9.78
N LYS A 51 -6.25 8.70 -9.90
CA LYS A 51 -7.53 9.25 -9.41
C LYS A 51 -7.54 9.49 -7.90
N CYS A 52 -6.80 8.69 -7.13
CA CYS A 52 -6.70 8.85 -5.67
C CYS A 52 -6.02 10.17 -5.28
N GLY A 53 -5.01 10.62 -6.04
CA GLY A 53 -4.34 11.91 -5.81
C GLY A 53 -5.23 13.13 -6.07
N LYS A 54 -6.24 12.98 -6.94
CA LYS A 54 -7.20 14.04 -7.29
C LYS A 54 -8.54 13.92 -6.56
N CYS A 55 -8.71 12.88 -5.75
CA CYS A 55 -9.99 12.58 -5.09
C CYS A 55 -10.22 13.49 -3.88
N HIS A 56 -11.40 14.12 -3.79
CA HIS A 56 -11.77 14.94 -2.63
C HIS A 56 -11.79 14.14 -1.32
N TYR A 57 -12.02 12.83 -1.39
CA TYR A 57 -12.01 11.93 -0.23
C TYR A 57 -10.63 11.38 0.15
N ARG A 58 -9.53 11.86 -0.47
CA ARG A 58 -8.18 11.29 -0.28
C ARG A 58 -7.67 11.31 1.16
N TYR A 59 -8.11 12.26 1.98
CA TYR A 59 -7.75 12.34 3.40
C TYR A 59 -8.54 11.38 4.31
N ILE A 60 -9.67 10.85 3.83
CA ILE A 60 -10.55 9.97 4.63
C ILE A 60 -10.43 8.52 4.15
N CYS A 61 -10.50 8.32 2.83
CA CYS A 61 -10.50 6.99 2.22
C CYS A 61 -9.08 6.52 1.88
N GLY A 62 -8.36 7.31 1.07
CA GLY A 62 -7.02 6.97 0.57
C GLY A 62 -6.94 5.72 -0.32
N GLY A 63 -7.97 4.88 -0.39
CA GLY A 63 -8.02 3.61 -1.13
C GLY A 63 -7.17 2.49 -0.51
N CYS A 64 -7.41 1.24 -0.93
CA CYS A 64 -6.67 0.08 -0.47
C CYS A 64 -5.26 0.02 -1.08
N ARG A 65 -4.23 0.28 -0.27
CA ARG A 65 -2.83 0.30 -0.71
C ARG A 65 -2.31 -1.09 -1.10
N ALA A 66 -2.83 -2.15 -0.49
CA ALA A 66 -2.52 -3.54 -0.88
C ALA A 66 -2.96 -3.86 -2.31
N ARG A 67 -4.16 -3.38 -2.71
CA ARG A 67 -4.68 -3.55 -4.07
C ARG A 67 -3.89 -2.73 -5.09
N ALA A 68 -3.61 -1.47 -4.76
CA ALA A 68 -2.75 -0.61 -5.58
C ALA A 68 -1.37 -1.24 -5.80
N TYR A 69 -0.75 -1.77 -4.74
CA TYR A 69 0.53 -2.46 -4.81
C TYR A 69 0.47 -3.74 -5.64
N GLY A 70 -0.50 -4.62 -5.37
CA GLY A 70 -0.58 -5.92 -6.03
C GLY A 70 -0.84 -5.83 -7.54
N LEU A 71 -1.70 -4.90 -7.97
CA LEU A 71 -2.04 -4.75 -9.39
C LEU A 71 -1.00 -3.95 -10.20
N THR A 72 -0.11 -3.23 -9.52
CA THR A 72 1.05 -2.58 -10.17
C THR A 72 2.30 -3.45 -10.11
N ALA A 73 2.35 -4.42 -9.19
CA ALA A 73 3.39 -5.43 -9.20
C ALA A 73 3.23 -6.33 -10.42
N LYS A 74 4.34 -6.60 -11.13
CA LYS A 74 4.39 -7.55 -12.25
C LYS A 74 4.24 -9.03 -11.81
N PHE A 75 3.56 -9.27 -10.70
CA PHE A 75 3.62 -10.53 -9.95
C PHE A 75 2.24 -11.16 -9.69
N ILE A 76 1.14 -10.46 -9.94
CA ILE A 76 -0.20 -11.07 -9.87
C ILE A 76 -0.44 -11.87 -11.16
N ASP A 77 0.11 -13.09 -11.20
CA ASP A 77 -0.46 -14.14 -12.02
C ASP A 77 -1.81 -14.54 -11.41
N PHE A 78 -2.77 -14.79 -12.29
CA PHE A 78 -4.22 -14.87 -12.09
C PHE A 78 -4.74 -15.78 -10.95
N CYS A 79 -3.88 -16.56 -10.29
CA CYS A 79 -4.27 -17.55 -9.28
C CYS A 79 -3.35 -17.51 -8.07
N GLY A 80 -3.39 -16.45 -7.24
CA GLY A 80 -3.03 -16.42 -5.81
C GLY A 80 -1.92 -17.35 -5.28
N GLY A 81 -0.93 -17.69 -6.10
CA GLY A 81 0.10 -18.65 -5.77
C GLY A 81 0.97 -18.03 -4.69
N LEU A 82 1.32 -18.83 -3.67
CA LEU A 82 2.37 -18.53 -2.71
C LEU A 82 3.75 -18.56 -3.39
N HIS A 83 3.88 -17.97 -4.57
CA HIS A 83 5.18 -17.69 -5.14
C HIS A 83 5.80 -16.61 -4.25
N GLU A 84 7.03 -16.86 -3.81
CA GLU A 84 7.85 -15.82 -3.22
C GLU A 84 8.23 -14.87 -4.37
N PRO A 85 7.82 -13.59 -4.35
CA PRO A 85 8.13 -12.69 -5.44
C PRO A 85 9.64 -12.56 -5.55
N ALA A 86 10.20 -12.94 -6.70
CA ALA A 86 11.60 -12.70 -7.01
C ALA A 86 11.95 -11.20 -6.87
N GLU A 87 10.96 -10.31 -7.07
CA GLU A 87 11.07 -8.89 -6.79
C GLU A 87 9.73 -8.29 -6.31
N LEU A 88 9.71 -7.74 -5.09
CA LEU A 88 8.62 -6.93 -4.55
C LEU A 88 8.58 -5.53 -5.22
N LYS A 89 8.25 -5.48 -6.52
CA LYS A 89 8.19 -4.24 -7.33
C LYS A 89 6.75 -3.82 -7.66
N GLY A 90 5.95 -3.52 -6.64
CA GLY A 90 4.65 -2.86 -6.78
C GLY A 90 4.68 -1.39 -6.31
N ASP A 91 3.78 -0.56 -6.83
CA ASP A 91 3.56 0.82 -6.40
C ASP A 91 2.35 0.93 -5.47
N TYR A 92 2.61 0.93 -4.16
CA TYR A 92 1.56 1.08 -3.13
C TYR A 92 0.93 2.48 -3.09
N MET A 93 1.49 3.47 -3.80
CA MET A 93 0.95 4.83 -3.91
C MET A 93 0.11 5.03 -5.18
N ALA A 94 -0.02 4.01 -6.03
CA ALA A 94 -0.89 4.05 -7.21
C ALA A 94 -2.37 4.20 -6.84
N GLU A 95 -3.20 4.47 -7.84
CA GLU A 95 -4.65 4.49 -7.63
C GLU A 95 -5.19 3.11 -7.26
N GLU A 96 -6.30 3.09 -6.51
CA GLU A 96 -7.00 1.84 -6.20
C GLU A 96 -7.89 1.44 -7.39
N PRO A 97 -7.61 0.34 -8.10
CA PRO A 97 -8.24 0.07 -9.40
C PRO A 97 -9.75 -0.20 -9.32
N TRP A 98 -10.23 -0.78 -8.22
CA TRP A 98 -11.66 -1.08 -8.02
C TRP A 98 -12.48 0.10 -7.48
N CYS A 99 -11.86 1.24 -7.20
CA CYS A 99 -12.57 2.40 -6.70
C CYS A 99 -13.47 2.99 -7.81
N THR A 100 -14.75 3.17 -7.51
CA THR A 100 -15.77 3.66 -8.45
C THR A 100 -15.68 5.16 -8.73
N TYR A 101 -14.91 5.91 -7.93
CA TYR A 101 -14.72 7.35 -8.10
C TYR A 101 -14.13 7.67 -9.47
N LYS A 102 -14.75 8.60 -10.18
CA LYS A 102 -14.26 9.18 -11.43
C LYS A 102 -13.97 10.66 -11.20
N PRO A 103 -12.73 11.13 -11.38
CA PRO A 103 -12.42 12.55 -11.19
C PRO A 103 -13.13 13.39 -12.27
N GLU A 104 -13.64 14.56 -11.87
CA GLU A 104 -14.28 15.49 -12.79
C GLU A 104 -13.30 15.88 -13.91
N GLY A 105 -13.75 15.77 -15.17
CA GLY A 105 -12.92 15.96 -16.36
C GLY A 105 -12.30 14.69 -16.96
N SER A 106 -12.54 13.49 -16.41
CA SER A 106 -12.10 12.22 -17.01
C SER A 106 -13.08 11.65 -18.06
N HIS A 107 -13.91 12.49 -18.68
CA HIS A 107 -14.61 12.09 -19.90
C HIS A 107 -13.60 12.14 -21.05
N SER A 108 -12.99 10.99 -21.34
CA SER A 108 -12.48 10.75 -22.69
C SER A 108 -13.67 10.91 -23.65
N ARG A 109 -13.61 11.90 -24.52
CA ARG A 109 -14.32 11.82 -25.80
C ARG A 109 -13.71 10.71 -26.62
#